data_AF-A0A2K8P201-F1
#
_entry.id   AF-A0A2K8P201-F1
#
_cell.length_a   1.000
_cell.length_b   1.000
_cell.length_c   1.000
_cell.angle_alpha   90.00
_cell.angle_beta   90.00
_cell.angle_gamma   90.00
#
_symmetry.space_group_name_H-M   'P 1'
#
loop_
_entity.id
_entity.type
_entity.pdbx_description
1 polymer ?
#
loop_
_entity_poly.entity_id
_entity_poly.type
_entity_poly.pdbx_seq_one_letter_code
_entity_poly.pdbx_strand_id
1 'polypeptide(L)'
;MNTIDKSVIKVIKDAIVTVPGVVSFSNFNADSYDEIATNDINNAIEFTNTDNITRFRIHVIILSGVNIKDVIKEIQIRVKYELEKISKFTMKYMVDVVVDDLA
;
A
#
# COMPACT_ATOMS: atom_id res chain seq x y z
N MET A 1 -16.43 1.62 -12.87
CA MET A 1 -15.54 1.14 -11.80
C MET A 1 -14.12 1.25 -12.33
N ASN A 2 -13.30 2.16 -11.79
CA ASN A 2 -11.88 2.20 -12.12
C ASN A 2 -11.26 0.97 -11.45
N THR A 3 -10.91 -0.03 -12.23
CA THR A 3 -10.11 -1.18 -11.75
C THR A 3 -8.64 -0.78 -11.81
N ILE A 4 -7.92 -0.96 -10.69
CA ILE A 4 -6.46 -0.83 -10.68
C ILE A 4 -5.88 -1.88 -11.63
N ASP A 5 -4.90 -1.50 -12.45
CA ASP A 5 -4.20 -2.44 -13.31
C ASP A 5 -3.56 -3.55 -12.46
N LYS A 6 -3.72 -4.81 -12.88
CA LYS A 6 -3.14 -5.98 -12.17
C LYS A 6 -1.62 -5.89 -12.02
N SER A 7 -0.94 -5.25 -12.97
CA SER A 7 0.50 -5.01 -12.91
C SER A 7 0.88 -4.04 -11.79
N VAL A 8 0.10 -2.97 -11.62
CA VAL A 8 0.24 -1.99 -10.52
C VAL A 8 0.00 -2.66 -9.18
N ILE A 9 -1.07 -3.45 -9.06
CA ILE A 9 -1.37 -4.21 -7.84
C ILE A 9 -0.20 -5.13 -7.46
N LYS A 10 0.33 -5.87 -8.44
CA LYS A 10 1.46 -6.78 -8.21
C LYS A 10 2.70 -6.02 -7.73
N VAL A 11 3.01 -4.88 -8.34
CA VAL A 11 4.16 -4.04 -7.97
C VAL A 11 4.01 -3.52 -6.54
N ILE A 12 2.82 -3.04 -6.17
CA ILE A 12 2.56 -2.60 -4.79
C ILE A 12 2.74 -3.77 -3.81
N LYS A 13 2.19 -4.95 -4.14
CA LYS A 13 2.33 -6.16 -3.32
C LYS A 13 3.79 -6.52 -3.09
N ASP A 14 4.55 -6.70 -4.17
CA ASP A 14 5.94 -7.15 -4.15
C ASP A 14 6.84 -6.14 -3.42
N ALA A 15 6.57 -4.83 -3.57
CA ALA A 15 7.31 -3.78 -2.88
C ALA A 15 7.06 -3.77 -1.36
N ILE A 16 5.85 -4.09 -0.90
CA ILE A 16 5.47 -3.99 0.51
C ILE A 16 5.87 -5.24 1.30
N VAL A 17 5.64 -6.44 0.77
CA VAL A 17 5.97 -7.70 1.48
C VAL A 17 7.47 -7.86 1.72
N THR A 18 8.30 -7.06 1.07
CA THR A 18 9.76 -7.03 1.24
C THR A 18 10.25 -5.95 2.21
N VAL A 19 9.35 -5.14 2.77
CA VAL A 19 9.69 -4.12 3.79
C VAL A 19 9.76 -4.79 5.17
N PRO A 20 10.92 -4.74 5.85
CA PRO A 20 11.04 -5.25 7.21
C PRO A 20 10.06 -4.54 8.15
N GLY A 21 9.38 -5.33 8.99
CA GLY A 21 8.40 -4.78 9.93
C GLY A 21 6.96 -4.77 9.42
N VAL A 22 6.71 -5.07 8.14
CA VAL A 22 5.34 -5.31 7.63
C VAL A 22 4.97 -6.79 7.83
N VAL A 23 3.79 -7.04 8.41
CA VAL A 23 3.25 -8.39 8.64
C VAL A 23 2.33 -8.79 7.50
N SER A 24 1.37 -7.93 7.17
CA SER A 24 0.34 -8.21 6.17
C SER A 24 -0.32 -6.92 5.68
N PHE A 25 -1.23 -7.05 4.73
CA PHE A 25 -2.14 -5.98 4.34
C PHE A 25 -3.33 -5.92 5.30
N SER A 26 -3.91 -4.73 5.41
CA SER A 26 -5.11 -4.46 6.18
C SER A 26 -6.29 -4.16 5.26
N ASN A 27 -7.48 -4.68 5.58
CA ASN A 27 -8.72 -4.45 4.86
C ASN A 27 -9.35 -3.13 5.31
N PHE A 28 -9.37 -2.14 4.42
CA PHE A 28 -9.91 -0.81 4.74
C PHE A 28 -11.43 -0.80 4.93
N ASN A 29 -12.14 -1.88 4.56
CA ASN A 29 -13.58 -2.05 4.78
C ASN A 29 -13.91 -3.04 5.91
N ALA A 30 -12.94 -3.43 6.75
CA ALA A 30 -13.20 -4.35 7.84
C ALA A 30 -14.13 -3.71 8.88
N ASP A 31 -15.26 -4.35 9.17
CA ASP A 31 -16.20 -3.93 10.21
C ASP A 31 -15.87 -4.56 11.58
N SER A 32 -15.01 -5.58 11.58
CA SER A 32 -14.56 -6.29 12.78
C SER A 32 -13.07 -6.60 12.75
N TYR A 33 -12.49 -6.78 13.92
CA TYR A 33 -11.05 -6.97 14.09
C TYR A 33 -10.52 -8.23 13.38
N ASP A 34 -11.30 -9.31 13.36
CA ASP A 34 -10.95 -10.57 12.70
C ASP A 34 -10.87 -10.43 11.16
N GLU A 35 -11.41 -9.36 10.60
CA GLU A 35 -11.43 -9.08 9.16
C GLU A 35 -10.37 -8.06 8.73
N ILE A 36 -9.60 -7.49 9.69
CA ILE A 36 -8.57 -6.48 9.41
C ILE A 36 -7.47 -7.12 8.55
N ALA A 37 -6.95 -8.28 8.91
CA ALA A 37 -5.91 -8.93 8.10
C ALA A 37 -6.49 -9.48 6.79
N THR A 38 -5.93 -9.05 5.64
CA THR A 38 -6.38 -9.53 4.33
C THR A 38 -5.22 -9.98 3.45
N ASN A 39 -5.47 -11.04 2.68
CA ASN A 39 -4.61 -11.46 1.57
C ASN A 39 -5.06 -10.85 0.23
N ASP A 40 -6.28 -10.31 0.18
CA ASP A 40 -6.81 -9.58 -0.97
C ASP A 40 -6.41 -8.12 -0.89
N ILE A 41 -5.37 -7.79 -1.64
CA ILE A 41 -4.80 -6.45 -1.72
C ILE A 41 -5.76 -5.42 -2.34
N ASN A 42 -6.78 -5.85 -3.10
CA ASN A 42 -7.80 -4.92 -3.60
C ASN A 42 -8.59 -4.27 -2.46
N ASN A 43 -8.74 -5.00 -1.35
CA ASN A 43 -9.38 -4.50 -0.14
C ASN A 43 -8.42 -3.72 0.77
N ALA A 44 -7.15 -3.60 0.38
CA ALA A 44 -6.13 -2.90 1.15
C ALA A 44 -5.62 -1.62 0.47
N ILE A 45 -6.08 -1.34 -0.75
CA ILE A 45 -5.63 -0.20 -1.54
C ILE A 45 -6.84 0.61 -1.98
N GLU A 46 -6.85 1.86 -1.56
CA GLU A 46 -7.67 2.90 -2.15
C GLU A 46 -6.85 3.65 -3.19
N PHE A 47 -7.48 4.12 -4.26
CA PHE A 47 -6.80 4.97 -5.23
C PHE A 47 -7.71 6.02 -5.83
N THR A 48 -7.12 7.17 -6.12
CA THR A 48 -7.78 8.28 -6.81
C THR A 48 -6.86 8.76 -7.93
N ASN A 49 -7.41 8.95 -9.12
CA ASN A 49 -6.68 9.50 -10.25
C ASN A 49 -7.21 10.91 -10.53
N THR A 50 -6.32 11.90 -10.45
CA THR A 50 -6.63 13.29 -10.78
C THR A 50 -5.57 13.80 -11.76
N ASP A 51 -6.00 14.14 -12.97
CA ASP A 51 -5.15 14.55 -14.10
C ASP A 51 -4.05 13.53 -14.43
N ASN A 52 -2.80 13.84 -14.03
CA ASN A 52 -1.59 13.04 -14.22
C ASN A 52 -0.99 12.50 -12.91
N ILE A 53 -1.75 12.62 -11.80
CA ILE A 53 -1.32 12.18 -10.48
C ILE A 53 -2.25 11.06 -10.03
N THR A 54 -1.69 9.87 -9.86
CA THR A 54 -2.38 8.76 -9.20
C THR A 54 -1.96 8.72 -7.74
N ARG A 55 -2.92 8.87 -6.83
CA ARG A 55 -2.71 8.70 -5.39
C ARG A 55 -3.18 7.32 -4.98
N PHE A 56 -2.30 6.59 -4.30
CA PHE A 56 -2.62 5.33 -3.61
C PHE A 56 -2.59 5.56 -2.11
N ARG A 57 -3.63 5.10 -1.43
CA ARG A 57 -3.64 4.95 0.03
C ARG A 57 -3.65 3.46 0.34
N ILE A 58 -2.63 3.00 1.06
CA ILE A 58 -2.36 1.59 1.27
C ILE A 58 -2.42 1.28 2.76
N HIS A 59 -3.23 0.29 3.12
CA HIS A 59 -3.47 -0.13 4.49
C HIS A 59 -2.62 -1.37 4.81
N VAL A 60 -1.81 -1.28 5.86
CA VAL A 60 -0.86 -2.33 6.24
C VAL A 60 -0.90 -2.60 7.74
N ILE A 61 -0.56 -3.84 8.10
CA ILE A 61 -0.33 -4.26 9.47
C ILE A 61 1.18 -4.39 9.68
N ILE A 62 1.68 -3.84 10.78
CA ILE A 62 3.10 -3.87 11.12
C ILE A 62 3.37 -4.69 12.39
N LEU A 63 4.62 -5.13 12.55
CA LEU A 63 5.06 -5.86 13.74
C LEU A 63 5.09 -4.92 14.96
N SER A 64 4.63 -5.43 16.10
CA SER A 64 4.80 -4.72 17.37
C SER A 64 6.29 -4.45 17.66
N GLY A 65 6.60 -3.25 18.15
CA GLY A 65 7.96 -2.84 18.50
C GLY A 65 8.81 -2.26 17.37
N VAL A 66 8.28 -2.14 16.14
CA VAL A 66 8.97 -1.42 15.05
C VAL A 66 8.66 0.08 15.08
N ASN A 67 9.58 0.89 14.56
CA ASN A 67 9.31 2.32 14.39
C ASN A 67 8.37 2.54 13.20
N ILE A 68 7.10 2.82 13.52
CA ILE A 68 6.02 3.06 12.54
C ILE A 68 6.44 4.09 11.49
N LYS A 69 7.11 5.18 11.89
CA LYS A 69 7.50 6.26 10.99
C LYS A 69 8.53 5.81 9.95
N ASP A 70 9.45 4.93 10.35
CA ASP A 70 10.48 4.41 9.45
C ASP A 70 9.86 3.43 8.45
N VAL A 71 8.99 2.53 8.90
CA VAL A 71 8.26 1.58 8.04
C VAL A 71 7.36 2.30 7.03
N ILE A 72 6.57 3.29 7.49
CA ILE A 72 5.73 4.12 6.60
C ILE A 72 6.60 4.77 5.52
N LYS A 73 7.70 5.41 5.92
CA LYS A 73 8.58 6.12 4.99
C LYS A 73 9.22 5.16 3.98
N GLU A 74 9.63 3.98 4.41
CA GLU A 74 10.21 2.97 3.52
C GLU A 74 9.19 2.46 2.50
N ILE A 75 7.96 2.13 2.93
CA ILE A 75 6.87 1.73 2.03
C ILE A 75 6.59 2.83 1.01
N GLN A 76 6.42 4.08 1.46
CA GLN A 76 6.14 5.22 0.59
C GLN A 76 7.21 5.39 -0.49
N ILE A 77 8.49 5.31 -0.12
CA ILE A 77 9.61 5.46 -1.06
C ILE A 77 9.65 4.29 -2.05
N ARG A 78 9.59 3.05 -1.55
CA ARG A 78 9.77 1.84 -2.37
C ARG A 78 8.63 1.65 -3.36
N VAL A 79 7.39 1.79 -2.90
CA VAL A 79 6.19 1.66 -3.75
C VAL A 79 6.18 2.76 -4.81
N LYS A 80 6.39 4.02 -4.41
CA LYS A 80 6.43 5.13 -5.36
C LYS A 80 7.49 4.90 -6.44
N TYR A 81 8.70 4.52 -6.05
CA TYR A 81 9.80 4.30 -6.98
C TYR A 81 9.48 3.19 -8.00
N GLU A 82 8.97 2.03 -7.55
CA GLU A 82 8.65 0.93 -8.47
C GLU A 82 7.47 1.27 -9.39
N LEU A 83 6.46 2.00 -8.90
CA LEU A 83 5.35 2.50 -9.74
C LEU A 83 5.80 3.51 -10.79
N GLU A 84 6.65 4.46 -10.42
CA GLU A 84 7.21 5.43 -11.36
C GLU A 84 8.08 4.70 -12.41
N LYS A 85 8.89 3.72 -11.99
CA LYS A 85 9.74 2.92 -12.86
C LYS A 85 8.96 2.12 -13.92
N ILE A 86 7.87 1.44 -13.56
CA ILE A 86 7.05 0.72 -14.56
C ILE A 86 6.37 1.67 -15.56
N SER A 87 6.10 2.91 -15.15
CA SER A 87 5.55 3.95 -16.01
C SER A 87 6.61 4.71 -16.81
N LYS A 88 7.90 4.30 -16.74
CA LYS A 88 9.03 5.04 -17.34
C LYS A 88 9.07 6.51 -16.89
N PHE A 89 8.63 6.77 -15.65
CA PHE A 89 8.56 8.09 -15.04
C PHE A 89 7.67 9.11 -15.78
N THR A 90 6.75 8.65 -16.65
CA THR A 90 5.81 9.54 -17.35
C THR A 90 4.60 9.91 -16.48
N MET A 91 4.31 9.13 -15.44
CA MET A 91 3.23 9.38 -14.48
C MET A 91 3.80 9.70 -13.10
N LYS A 92 3.11 10.58 -12.36
CA LYS A 92 3.46 10.88 -10.97
C LYS A 92 2.57 10.09 -10.03
N TYR A 93 3.20 9.50 -9.01
CA TYR A 93 2.49 8.76 -7.98
C TYR A 93 2.63 9.44 -6.62
N MET A 94 1.53 9.50 -5.87
CA MET A 94 1.52 9.78 -4.44
C MET A 94 1.16 8.51 -3.70
N VAL A 95 1.91 8.20 -2.64
CA VAL A 95 1.68 7.01 -1.82
C VAL A 95 1.49 7.46 -0.38
N ASP A 96 0.31 7.23 0.14
CA ASP A 96 -0.05 7.39 1.55
C ASP A 96 -0.14 5.99 2.16
N VAL A 97 0.33 5.83 3.40
CA VAL A 97 0.29 4.55 4.12
C VAL A 97 -0.51 4.75 5.39
N VAL A 98 -1.51 3.91 5.57
CA VAL A 98 -2.29 3.79 6.80
C VAL A 98 -1.81 2.52 7.49
N VAL A 99 -1.55 2.65 8.78
CA VAL A 99 -1.09 1.55 9.61
C VAL A 99 -2.21 1.18 10.55
N ASP A 100 -2.64 -0.06 10.46
CA ASP A 100 -3.56 -0.67 11.40
C ASP A 100 -2.77 -1.56 12.35
N ASP A 101 -3.16 -1.54 13.63
CA ASP A 101 -2.53 -2.35 14.67
C ASP A 101 -3.41 -3.57 14.97
N LEU A 102 -2.75 -4.71 15.15
CA LEU A 102 -3.34 -5.88 15.77
C LEU A 102 -3.12 -5.75 17.29
N ALA A 103 -3.76 -4.77 17.92
CA ALA A 103 -3.75 -4.60 19.38
C ALA A 103 -4.63 -5.65 20.09
#